data_AF-A0AAV4EHJ2-F1
#
_entry.id   AF-A0AAV4EHJ2-F1
#
_cell.length_a   1.000
_cell.length_b   1.000
_cell.length_c   1.000
_cell.angle_alpha   90.00
_cell.angle_beta   90.00
_cell.angle_gamma   90.00
#
_symmetry.space_group_name_H-M   'P 1'
#
loop_
_entity.id
_entity.type
_entity.pdbx_description
1 polymer ?
#
loop_
_entity_poly.entity_id
_entity_poly.type
_entity_poly.pdbx_seq_one_letter_code
_entity_poly.pdbx_strand_id
1 'polypeptide(L)'
;MSKALKYYSTFSERIISAKFTKQHHDTLLIQAYAPTTDHGKEEIEQFYDDLSEIIRRNKPCKDKLWSSANSTLKSARKERKESSVLLDLVLEFCKKRHLFVVYTWIEQKESARHT
;
A
#
# COMPACT_ATOMS: atom_id res chain seq x y z
N MET A 1 23.09 6.56 19.59
CA MET A 1 21.89 5.79 19.19
C MET A 1 21.50 6.24 17.79
N SER A 2 21.62 5.39 16.76
CA SER A 2 21.05 5.74 15.45
C SER A 2 19.54 5.47 15.47
N LYS A 3 18.73 6.47 15.10
CA LYS A 3 17.29 6.28 14.93
C LYS A 3 17.05 5.63 13.57
N ALA A 4 16.48 4.43 13.56
CA ALA A 4 16.17 3.72 12.33
C ALA A 4 15.07 4.42 11.52
N LEU A 5 14.11 5.08 12.19
CA LEU A 5 13.10 5.90 11.54
C LEU A 5 13.68 7.29 11.20
N LYS A 6 13.71 7.62 9.91
CA LYS A 6 14.18 8.91 9.38
C LYS A 6 13.07 9.96 9.44
N TYR A 7 11.89 9.63 8.93
CA TYR A 7 10.67 10.43 9.04
C TYR A 7 9.43 9.60 8.72
N TYR A 8 8.26 10.15 9.04
CA TYR A 8 6.96 9.65 8.62
C TYR A 8 6.09 10.80 8.10
N SER A 9 5.06 10.49 7.33
CA SER A 9 4.12 11.45 6.75
C SER A 9 2.73 10.84 6.67
N THR A 10 1.75 11.51 7.26
CA THR A 10 0.30 11.28 7.03
C THR A 10 -0.08 12.06 5.78
N PHE A 11 0.13 11.45 4.60
CA PHE A 11 0.02 12.15 3.32
C PHE A 11 -1.44 12.48 2.97
N SER A 12 -2.34 11.55 3.28
CA SER A 12 -3.79 11.72 3.18
C SER A 12 -4.49 10.84 4.21
N GLU A 13 -5.81 10.99 4.35
CA GLU A 13 -6.65 10.12 5.21
C GLU A 13 -6.46 8.62 4.90
N ARG A 14 -6.08 8.30 3.65
CA ARG A 14 -5.91 6.93 3.17
C ARG A 14 -4.45 6.48 3.13
N ILE A 15 -3.45 7.35 3.31
CA ILE A 15 -2.05 7.01 3.06
C ILE A 15 -1.12 7.54 4.15
N ILE A 16 -0.40 6.62 4.79
CA ILE A 16 0.71 6.91 5.69
C ILE A 16 1.99 6.33 5.09
N SER A 17 3.08 7.07 5.19
CA SER A 17 4.40 6.59 4.80
C SER A 17 5.43 6.79 5.90
N ALA A 18 6.39 5.88 5.98
CA ALA A 18 7.52 5.94 6.90
C ALA A 18 8.80 5.55 6.17
N LYS A 19 9.83 6.39 6.31
CA LYS A 19 11.15 6.12 5.73
C LYS A 19 12.11 5.69 6.81
N PHE A 20 12.67 4.50 6.63
CA PHE A 20 13.67 3.92 7.51
C PHE A 20 15.03 4.02 6.85
N THR A 21 16.06 4.30 7.65
CA THR A 21 17.45 4.29 7.22
C THR A 21 18.13 3.01 7.67
N LYS A 22 18.85 2.36 6.77
CA LYS A 22 19.69 1.18 7.06
C LYS A 22 21.12 1.47 6.62
N GLN A 23 22.05 0.58 6.99
CA GLN A 23 23.47 0.73 6.72
C GLN A 23 23.81 0.88 5.21
N HIS A 24 23.02 0.28 4.32
CA HIS A 24 23.31 0.26 2.87
C HIS A 24 22.32 1.06 2.00
N HIS A 25 21.06 1.19 2.43
CA HIS A 25 20.04 1.96 1.72
C HIS A 25 18.85 2.27 2.62
N ASP A 26 18.08 3.29 2.25
CA ASP A 26 16.82 3.59 2.91
C ASP A 26 15.70 2.65 2.41
N THR A 27 14.73 2.34 3.28
CA THR A 27 13.50 1.60 2.98
C THR A 27 12.29 2.50 3.19
N LEU A 28 11.33 2.49 2.26
CA LEU A 28 10.07 3.23 2.35
C LEU A 28 8.92 2.25 2.58
N LEU A 29 8.27 2.38 3.73
CA LEU A 29 7.01 1.71 4.03
C LEU A 29 5.85 2.64 3.68
N ILE A 30 4.90 2.17 2.89
CA ILE A 30 3.65 2.86 2.58
C ILE A 30 2.51 1.96 3.05
N GLN A 31 1.76 2.43 4.03
CA GLN A 31 0.49 1.85 4.42
C GLN A 31 -0.61 2.67 3.75
N ALA A 32 -1.46 2.01 2.97
CA ALA A 32 -2.57 2.70 2.33
C ALA A 32 -3.89 1.93 2.48
N TYR A 33 -5.00 2.66 2.43
CA TYR A 33 -6.34 2.10 2.35
C TYR A 33 -6.94 2.43 0.99
N ALA A 34 -6.75 1.54 0.03
CA ALA A 34 -7.19 1.75 -1.34
C ALA A 34 -8.72 1.94 -1.42
N PRO A 35 -9.23 2.89 -2.23
CA PRO A 35 -10.67 3.05 -2.44
C PRO A 35 -11.31 1.82 -3.10
N THR A 36 -12.63 1.65 -2.93
CA THR A 36 -13.43 0.60 -3.60
C THR A 36 -14.09 1.13 -4.87
N THR A 37 -14.74 0.25 -5.63
CA THR A 37 -15.51 0.60 -6.84
C THR A 37 -16.73 1.47 -6.54
N ASP A 38 -17.13 1.54 -5.28
CA ASP A 38 -18.25 2.38 -4.82
C ASP A 38 -17.85 3.85 -4.65
N HIS A 39 -16.54 4.14 -4.72
CA HIS A 39 -16.02 5.50 -4.68
C HIS A 39 -15.98 6.11 -6.08
N GLY A 40 -16.09 7.44 -6.15
CA GLY A 40 -16.06 8.17 -7.42
C GLY A 40 -14.74 7.99 -8.16
N LYS A 41 -14.78 8.02 -9.50
CA LYS A 41 -13.59 7.89 -10.35
C LYS A 41 -12.48 8.88 -9.96
N GLU A 42 -12.85 10.12 -9.65
CA GLU A 42 -11.92 11.18 -9.22
C GLU A 42 -11.17 10.81 -7.94
N GLU A 43 -11.85 10.18 -6.96
CA GLU A 43 -11.21 9.73 -5.72
C GLU A 43 -10.22 8.59 -5.98
N ILE A 44 -10.58 7.66 -6.86
CA ILE A 44 -9.70 6.56 -7.27
C ILE A 44 -8.45 7.11 -7.97
N GLU A 45 -8.61 8.04 -8.91
CA GLU A 45 -7.50 8.66 -9.63
C GLU A 45 -6.59 9.44 -8.67
N GLN A 46 -7.16 10.28 -7.81
CA GLN A 46 -6.41 11.05 -6.81
C GLN A 46 -5.60 10.14 -5.88
N PHE A 47 -6.16 9.01 -5.44
CA PHE A 47 -5.44 8.05 -4.60
C PHE A 47 -4.17 7.50 -5.29
N TYR A 48 -4.26 7.16 -6.57
CA TYR A 48 -3.10 6.66 -7.31
C TYR A 48 -2.11 7.78 -7.64
N ASP A 49 -2.56 9.02 -7.83
CA ASP A 49 -1.69 10.18 -8.00
C ASP A 49 -0.91 10.49 -6.72
N ASP A 50 -1.56 10.43 -5.55
CA ASP A 50 -0.92 10.59 -4.24
C ASP A 50 0.17 9.52 -4.03
N LEU A 51 -0.14 8.24 -4.28
CA LEU A 51 0.84 7.16 -4.20
C LEU A 51 2.02 7.39 -5.15
N SER A 52 1.72 7.87 -6.36
CA SER A 52 2.73 8.18 -7.37
C SER A 52 3.67 9.28 -6.89
N GLU A 53 3.12 10.31 -6.27
CA GLU A 53 3.88 11.41 -5.72
C GLU A 53 4.77 10.98 -4.55
N ILE A 54 4.25 10.18 -3.61
CA ILE A 54 5.05 9.64 -2.49
C ILE A 54 6.25 8.87 -3.04
N ILE A 55 6.03 7.99 -4.03
CA ILE A 55 7.10 7.20 -4.65
C ILE A 55 8.12 8.11 -5.34
N ARG A 56 7.68 9.19 -6.00
CA ARG A 56 8.54 10.15 -6.68
C ARG A 56 9.41 10.94 -5.70
N ARG A 57 8.81 11.48 -4.63
CA ARG A 57 9.48 12.28 -3.59
C ARG A 57 10.54 11.48 -2.82
N ASN A 58 10.41 10.16 -2.79
CA ASN A 58 11.27 9.28 -2.02
C ASN A 58 12.37 8.57 -2.84
N LYS A 59 12.60 8.93 -4.11
CA LYS A 59 13.78 8.43 -4.86
C LYS A 59 15.08 9.03 -4.27
N PRO A 60 16.20 8.27 -4.15
CA PRO A 60 16.43 6.88 -4.55
C PRO A 60 16.21 5.89 -3.40
N CYS A 61 14.97 5.54 -3.07
CA CYS A 61 14.67 4.43 -2.17
C CYS A 61 14.49 3.14 -2.97
N LYS A 62 15.37 2.16 -2.74
CA LYS A 62 15.41 0.88 -3.47
C LYS A 62 14.24 -0.03 -3.08
N ASP A 63 13.94 -0.11 -1.78
CA ASP A 63 12.88 -0.97 -1.26
C ASP A 63 11.61 -0.15 -0.99
N LYS A 64 10.53 -0.49 -1.69
CA LYS A 64 9.21 0.12 -1.50
C LYS A 64 8.23 -1.00 -1.14
N LEU A 65 7.74 -0.98 0.09
CA LEU A 65 6.75 -1.94 0.56
C LEU A 65 5.40 -1.24 0.65
N TRP A 66 4.40 -1.76 -0.05
CA TRP A 66 3.02 -1.30 0.03
C TRP A 66 2.14 -2.35 0.69
N SER A 67 1.45 -1.98 1.77
CA SER A 67 0.39 -2.79 2.37
C SER A 67 -0.95 -2.07 2.17
N SER A 68 -1.90 -2.75 1.50
CA SER A 68 -3.29 -2.29 1.36
C SER A 68 -4.21 -3.17 2.18
N ALA A 69 -4.84 -2.60 3.20
CA ALA A 69 -5.75 -3.30 4.09
C ALA A 69 -7.20 -3.21 3.60
N ASN A 70 -7.48 -3.53 2.33
CA ASN A 70 -8.86 -3.55 1.83
C ASN A 70 -9.42 -4.98 1.71
N SER A 71 -10.67 -5.18 2.12
CA SER A 71 -11.37 -6.47 2.17
C SER A 71 -11.70 -7.03 0.78
N THR A 72 -11.86 -6.17 -0.23
CA THR A 72 -12.12 -6.55 -1.62
C THR A 72 -10.92 -7.20 -2.32
N LEU A 73 -9.69 -6.85 -1.93
CA LEU A 73 -8.48 -7.59 -2.36
C LEU A 73 -8.43 -9.00 -1.73
N LYS A 74 -9.06 -9.19 -0.56
CA LYS A 74 -9.14 -10.48 0.12
C LYS A 74 -10.17 -11.42 -0.52
N SER A 75 -11.30 -10.89 -1.00
CA SER A 75 -12.37 -11.68 -1.64
C SER A 75 -12.02 -12.14 -3.06
N ALA A 76 -11.27 -11.34 -3.83
CA ALA A 76 -10.82 -11.71 -5.18
C ALA A 76 -10.04 -13.04 -5.22
N ARG A 77 -9.31 -13.39 -4.14
CA ARG A 77 -8.60 -14.68 -4.04
C ARG A 77 -9.49 -15.84 -3.59
N LYS A 78 -10.51 -15.59 -2.77
CA LYS A 78 -11.31 -16.67 -2.15
C LYS A 78 -12.25 -17.34 -3.16
N GLU A 79 -12.67 -16.62 -4.20
CA GLU A 79 -13.65 -17.15 -5.16
C GLU A 79 -13.12 -17.46 -6.56
N ARG A 80 -11.87 -17.10 -6.93
CA ARG A 80 -11.38 -17.28 -8.32
C ARG A 80 -12.34 -16.68 -9.36
N LYS A 81 -13.20 -15.74 -8.94
CA LYS A 81 -14.13 -15.00 -9.77
C LYS A 81 -13.48 -13.68 -10.11
N GLU A 82 -13.66 -13.31 -11.38
CA GLU A 82 -13.28 -12.07 -12.07
C GLU A 82 -12.30 -11.16 -11.33
N SER A 83 -11.19 -10.89 -12.02
CA SER A 83 -10.34 -9.76 -11.69
C SER A 83 -11.21 -8.52 -11.45
N SER A 84 -11.32 -8.09 -10.20
CA SER A 84 -11.97 -6.83 -9.90
C SER A 84 -11.15 -5.75 -10.59
N VAL A 85 -11.79 -4.79 -11.28
CA VAL A 85 -11.13 -3.66 -11.95
C VAL A 85 -10.07 -3.00 -11.06
N LEU A 86 -10.30 -2.95 -9.74
CA LEU A 86 -9.34 -2.46 -8.75
C LEU A 86 -8.06 -3.30 -8.63
N LEU A 87 -8.16 -4.62 -8.66
CA LEU A 87 -6.99 -5.51 -8.62
C LEU A 87 -6.12 -5.27 -9.85
N ASP A 88 -6.73 -5.13 -11.04
CA ASP A 88 -5.99 -4.79 -12.26
C ASP A 88 -5.34 -3.42 -12.16
N LEU A 89 -6.03 -2.41 -11.64
CA LEU A 89 -5.44 -1.08 -11.41
C LEU A 89 -4.24 -1.13 -10.45
N VAL A 90 -4.34 -1.88 -9.35
CA VAL A 90 -3.24 -2.12 -8.40
C VAL A 90 -2.07 -2.83 -9.08
N LEU A 91 -2.34 -3.89 -9.85
CA LEU A 91 -1.31 -4.67 -10.53
C LEU A 91 -0.61 -3.84 -11.62
N GLU A 92 -1.37 -3.09 -12.43
CA GLU A 92 -0.83 -2.19 -13.44
C GLU A 92 -0.01 -1.06 -12.84
N PHE A 93 -0.46 -0.47 -11.73
CA PHE A 93 0.31 0.50 -10.97
C PHE A 93 1.65 -0.08 -10.49
N CYS A 94 1.63 -1.30 -9.94
CA CYS A 94 2.82 -1.99 -9.45
C CYS A 94 3.79 -2.33 -10.58
N LYS A 95 3.30 -2.87 -11.71
CA LYS A 95 4.09 -3.15 -12.91
C LYS A 95 4.78 -1.90 -13.43
N LYS A 96 4.03 -0.80 -13.60
CA LYS A 96 4.57 0.49 -14.10
C LYS A 96 5.68 1.09 -13.23
N ARG A 97 5.72 0.74 -11.94
CA ARG A 97 6.68 1.31 -10.97
C ARG A 97 7.70 0.31 -10.44
N HIS A 98 7.77 -0.88 -11.04
CA HIS A 98 8.63 -1.99 -10.61
C HIS A 98 8.48 -2.30 -9.11
N LEU A 99 7.23 -2.29 -8.63
CA LEU A 99 6.89 -2.64 -7.25
C LEU A 99 6.54 -4.12 -7.17
N PHE A 100 6.98 -4.76 -6.09
CA PHE A 100 6.57 -6.11 -5.76
C PHE A 100 5.33 -6.07 -4.87
N VAL A 101 4.28 -6.79 -5.28
CA VAL A 101 3.08 -6.98 -4.45
C VAL A 101 3.36 -8.10 -3.46
N VAL A 102 3.34 -7.79 -2.16
CA VAL A 102 3.48 -8.77 -1.08
C VAL A 102 2.19 -8.79 -0.28
N TYR A 103 1.48 -9.92 -0.32
CA TYR A 103 0.25 -10.09 0.44
C TYR A 103 0.60 -10.40 1.90
N THR A 104 0.26 -9.50 2.81
CA THR A 104 0.35 -9.77 4.26
C THR A 104 -0.98 -10.37 4.73
N TRP A 105 -1.00 -11.70 4.85
CA TRP A 105 -2.10 -12.42 5.49
C TRP A 105 -1.90 -12.36 7.00
N ILE A 106 -2.66 -11.50 7.69
CA ILE A 106 -2.76 -11.55 9.15
C ILE A 106 -4.15 -12.07 9.47
N GLU A 107 -4.23 -13.34 9.85
CA GLU A 107 -5.42 -13.95 10.42
C GLU A 107 -5.37 -13.70 11.93
N GLN A 108 -6.24 -12.81 12.42
CA GLN A 108 -6.45 -12.66 13.85
C GLN A 108 -7.13 -13.94 14.33
N LYS A 109 -6.43 -14.74 15.14
CA LYS A 109 -7.02 -15.90 15.83
C LYS A 109 -8.31 -15.44 16.49
N GLU A 110 -9.39 -16.23 16.36
CA GLU A 110 -10.69 -15.91 16.95
C GLU A 110 -10.59 -15.62 18.45
N SER A 111 -9.65 -16.27 19.14
CA SER A 111 -9.33 -16.07 20.55
C SER A 111 -8.83 -14.67 20.92
N ALA A 112 -8.43 -13.84 19.94
CA ALA A 112 -7.93 -12.48 20.13
C ALA A 112 -8.95 -11.41 19.75
N ARG A 113 -10.20 -11.77 19.41
CA ARG A 113 -11.30 -10.83 19.20
C ARG A 113 -11.98 -10.57 20.54
N HIS A 114 -11.59 -9.51 21.24
CA HIS A 114 -12.33 -9.00 22.40
C HIS A 114 -13.07 -7.71 22.02
N THR A 115 -14.41 -7.80 22.10
CA THR A 115 -15.47 -6.76 22.09
C THR A 115 -15.28 -5.55 21.18
#